data_AF-A0A7K1VPH7-F1
#
_entry.id   AF-A0A7K1VPH7-F1
#
_cell.length_a   1.000
_cell.length_b   1.000
_cell.length_c   1.000
_cell.angle_alpha   90.00
_cell.angle_beta   90.00
_cell.angle_gamma   90.00
#
_symmetry.space_group_name_H-M   'P 1'
#
loop_
_entity.id
_entity.type
_entity.pdbx_description
1 polymer ?
#
loop_
_entity_poly.entity_id
_entity_poly.type
_entity_poly.pdbx_seq_one_letter_code
_entity_poly.pdbx_strand_id
1 'polypeptide(L)'
;MSSFGPVPPAVESRRTVLSAGAGALLGAGALAARGTAGTTSVVVRPAGTERIVDVHDYLDASMAPGPARDTAAWKAALAAAAVPDEGVAPEEHHAVVTAIGGSFTVEETLSWDTRVSIIGHCEIVNAGSGFLFRTVSPVVQKTAAGFTRQHQTVLSDIHLVGSGGSSGIAIGAAPHLRESGPKPAYLTLVNVVLRSFDIAVELGSHAYLLEFRSCSIQGNRIGVLATKEAVDAGERISIQSCDLTSNTQSAIEILGDQEFFVNQCSFDTFSTNQSRAAFVELGQIYFTNCHFEMQIPDRNGWFELAGWGALLTLTDCRYLVRGRVEVRAEAERGLIELSGAGGQRAVVRGGQFQGGTALLPFLARGDGVLTVEDTSALPRTALRPHVGERERGVLDASAARSSLADDWVASGEAEVTPVDSPVSGVRAFAVGDGSGEGAVHLFVGIKTGARVLVSLDALFSGAGSATVDLGFSTARRTEGLGQDWYSASRIVDSDSFAGIRLDGAYSIPAPDWAGFAVLRIRTGAMGPDDRLYLRDLRFSRL
;
A
#
# COMPACT_ATOMS: atom_id res chain seq x y z
N MET A 1 -47.63 41.26 -22.48
CA MET A 1 -47.49 42.50 -23.28
C MET A 1 -46.30 43.24 -22.68
N SER A 2 -45.17 43.54 -23.32
CA SER A 2 -44.63 43.49 -24.67
C SER A 2 -43.09 43.57 -24.51
N SER A 3 -42.33 42.56 -24.95
CA SER A 3 -41.31 42.63 -26.03
C SER A 3 -40.52 43.95 -26.15
N PHE A 4 -39.18 43.88 -26.02
CA PHE A 4 -38.22 44.20 -27.09
C PHE A 4 -36.80 43.77 -26.63
N GLY A 5 -36.12 43.01 -27.50
CA GLY A 5 -34.71 42.62 -27.35
C GLY A 5 -33.75 43.61 -28.05
N PRO A 6 -32.56 43.18 -28.50
CA PRO A 6 -31.26 43.64 -27.98
C PRO A 6 -30.40 44.43 -28.99
N VAL A 7 -29.35 45.11 -28.52
CA VAL A 7 -28.26 45.68 -29.37
C VAL A 7 -26.87 45.47 -28.70
N PRO A 8 -25.79 45.18 -29.46
CA PRO A 8 -24.51 44.60 -28.99
C PRO A 8 -23.35 45.64 -28.88
N PRO A 9 -22.08 45.26 -28.59
CA PRO A 9 -21.15 46.02 -27.74
C PRO A 9 -20.18 46.94 -28.49
N ALA A 10 -19.61 47.91 -27.74
CA ALA A 10 -18.47 48.72 -28.18
C ALA A 10 -17.17 48.28 -27.48
N VAL A 11 -16.13 48.23 -28.32
CA VAL A 11 -14.75 47.78 -28.12
C VAL A 11 -13.87 48.98 -27.73
N GLU A 12 -12.66 48.67 -27.26
CA GLU A 12 -11.44 49.51 -27.15
C GLU A 12 -11.15 50.13 -25.77
N SER A 13 -9.92 50.20 -25.27
CA SER A 13 -8.62 49.58 -25.59
C SER A 13 -7.60 50.10 -24.56
N ARG A 14 -6.37 49.52 -24.56
CA ARG A 14 -5.10 49.93 -23.89
C ARG A 14 -4.78 49.13 -22.61
N ARG A 15 -3.97 48.05 -22.65
CA ARG A 15 -2.51 47.92 -22.96
C ARG A 15 -1.69 48.90 -22.11
N THR A 16 -0.64 48.51 -21.35
CA THR A 16 0.47 47.62 -21.73
C THR A 16 1.41 47.31 -20.54
N VAL A 17 2.23 46.23 -20.67
CA VAL A 17 3.66 46.05 -20.22
C VAL A 17 3.87 45.55 -18.76
N LEU A 18 4.63 44.49 -18.42
CA LEU A 18 5.60 43.60 -19.11
C LEU A 18 5.95 42.33 -18.26
N SER A 19 6.15 41.18 -18.95
CA SER A 19 7.13 40.06 -18.74
C SER A 19 7.27 39.33 -17.37
N ALA A 20 7.46 38.00 -17.24
CA ALA A 20 7.77 36.89 -18.17
C ALA A 20 7.60 35.49 -17.48
N GLY A 21 7.35 34.45 -18.30
CA GLY A 21 7.56 33.00 -18.05
C GLY A 21 6.36 32.25 -17.44
N ALA A 22 5.43 31.57 -18.13
CA ALA A 22 5.51 30.50 -19.16
C ALA A 22 6.27 29.25 -18.68
N GLY A 23 5.68 28.05 -18.52
CA GLY A 23 4.29 27.63 -18.76
C GLY A 23 4.00 26.15 -18.42
N ALA A 24 2.69 25.82 -18.45
CA ALA A 24 2.01 24.54 -18.72
C ALA A 24 2.39 23.31 -17.84
N LEU A 25 1.48 22.61 -17.15
CA LEU A 25 0.21 22.03 -17.60
C LEU A 25 -0.77 21.83 -16.43
N LEU A 26 -1.99 22.35 -16.58
CA LEU A 26 -3.20 21.88 -15.89
C LEU A 26 -4.27 21.70 -16.98
N GLY A 27 -4.87 20.51 -17.04
CA GLY A 27 -6.12 20.32 -17.78
C GLY A 27 -6.17 19.06 -18.65
N ALA A 28 -6.58 17.93 -18.07
CA ALA A 28 -7.33 16.89 -18.78
C ALA A 28 -8.01 15.98 -17.74
N GLY A 29 -9.21 16.35 -17.33
CA GLY A 29 -10.01 15.61 -16.36
C GLY A 29 -11.48 15.94 -16.49
N ALA A 30 -12.06 15.74 -17.67
CA ALA A 30 -13.51 15.58 -17.87
C ALA A 30 -13.78 15.16 -19.32
N LEU A 31 -14.59 14.10 -19.48
CA LEU A 31 -15.16 13.51 -20.70
C LEU A 31 -14.45 12.26 -21.26
N ALA A 32 -14.84 11.09 -20.74
CA ALA A 32 -15.00 9.88 -21.54
C ALA A 32 -15.93 8.88 -20.85
N ALA A 33 -17.22 9.18 -20.81
CA ALA A 33 -18.27 8.18 -20.67
C ALA A 33 -19.14 8.26 -21.93
N ARG A 34 -18.80 7.44 -22.93
CA ARG A 34 -19.68 6.88 -23.98
C ARG A 34 -18.83 6.01 -24.90
N GLY A 35 -19.12 4.72 -24.91
CA GLY A 35 -18.37 3.75 -25.69
C GLY A 35 -18.58 3.89 -27.20
N THR A 36 -17.57 3.47 -27.95
CA THR A 36 -17.66 2.69 -29.18
C THR A 36 -16.26 2.24 -29.59
N ALA A 37 -16.12 0.93 -29.85
CA ALA A 37 -15.16 0.26 -30.72
C ALA A 37 -13.64 0.32 -30.43
N GLY A 38 -13.05 -0.88 -30.40
CA GLY A 38 -11.63 -1.19 -30.21
C GLY A 38 -10.64 -0.21 -30.83
N THR A 39 -9.79 0.34 -29.98
CA THR A 39 -8.49 0.89 -30.36
C THR A 39 -7.44 0.07 -29.64
N THR A 40 -6.80 -0.83 -30.37
CA THR A 40 -5.47 -1.37 -30.04
C THR A 40 -4.57 -0.19 -29.67
N SER A 41 -4.01 -0.17 -28.46
CA SER A 41 -2.99 0.81 -28.10
C SER A 41 -1.78 0.56 -29.00
N VAL A 42 -1.56 1.48 -29.94
CA VAL A 42 -0.40 1.41 -30.84
C VAL A 42 0.82 1.78 -30.01
N VAL A 43 1.60 0.78 -29.61
CA VAL A 43 2.99 0.96 -29.20
C VAL A 43 3.71 1.62 -30.38
N VAL A 44 4.11 2.89 -30.21
CA VAL A 44 4.85 3.63 -31.24
C VAL A 44 6.24 3.02 -31.34
N ARG A 45 6.48 2.23 -32.40
CA ARG A 45 7.78 1.62 -32.69
C ARG A 45 8.75 2.71 -33.16
N PRO A 46 9.98 2.79 -32.61
CA PRO A 46 11.01 3.70 -33.13
C PRO A 46 11.29 3.39 -34.60
N ALA A 47 11.48 4.43 -35.42
CA ALA A 47 11.82 4.27 -36.83
C ALA A 47 13.25 3.72 -36.98
N GLY A 48 13.37 2.46 -37.42
CA GLY A 48 14.63 1.77 -37.68
C GLY A 48 14.48 0.24 -37.68
N THR A 49 13.92 -0.31 -38.76
CA THR A 49 14.09 -1.69 -39.29
C THR A 49 14.29 -2.83 -38.26
N GLU A 50 13.26 -3.45 -37.67
CA GLU A 50 12.33 -4.47 -38.21
C GLU A 50 12.94 -5.84 -38.60
N ARG A 51 14.08 -6.26 -38.02
CA ARG A 51 14.37 -7.70 -38.01
C ARG A 51 13.35 -8.42 -37.13
N ILE A 52 12.49 -9.21 -37.75
CA ILE A 52 11.53 -10.10 -37.08
C ILE A 52 12.04 -11.54 -37.21
N VAL A 53 12.14 -12.24 -36.09
CA VAL A 53 12.59 -13.63 -36.00
C VAL A 53 11.48 -14.45 -35.38
N ASP A 54 10.86 -15.37 -36.13
CA ASP A 54 9.83 -16.24 -35.59
C ASP A 54 10.45 -17.50 -34.98
N VAL A 55 10.09 -17.84 -33.74
CA VAL A 55 10.55 -19.06 -33.07
C VAL A 55 10.18 -20.32 -33.85
N HIS A 56 9.05 -20.30 -34.58
CA HIS A 56 8.60 -21.45 -35.36
C HIS A 56 9.55 -21.81 -36.51
N ASP A 57 10.31 -20.85 -37.04
CA ASP A 57 11.31 -21.08 -38.09
C ASP A 57 12.51 -21.90 -37.57
N TYR A 58 12.68 -21.98 -36.25
CA TYR A 58 13.77 -22.70 -35.58
C TYR A 58 13.32 -24.03 -34.97
N LEU A 59 12.06 -24.43 -35.16
CA LEU A 59 11.56 -25.71 -34.70
C LEU A 59 12.07 -26.86 -35.59
N ASP A 60 13.12 -27.55 -35.14
CA ASP A 60 13.69 -28.69 -35.85
C ASP A 60 12.68 -29.85 -35.91
N ALA A 61 12.18 -30.17 -37.12
CA ALA A 61 11.23 -31.25 -37.35
C ALA A 61 11.84 -32.65 -37.19
N SER A 62 13.17 -32.77 -37.16
CA SER A 62 13.87 -34.03 -36.89
C SER A 62 13.94 -34.37 -35.39
N MET A 63 13.75 -33.38 -34.51
CA MET A 63 13.67 -33.57 -33.07
C MET A 63 12.24 -33.91 -32.64
N ALA A 64 12.11 -34.82 -31.67
CA ALA A 64 10.82 -35.12 -31.05
C ALA A 64 10.25 -33.85 -30.37
N PRO A 65 8.94 -33.58 -30.47
CA PRO A 65 8.30 -32.51 -29.70
C PRO A 65 8.57 -32.67 -28.21
N GLY A 66 8.97 -31.60 -27.55
CA GLY A 66 9.30 -31.61 -26.12
C GLY A 66 10.36 -30.59 -25.72
N PRO A 67 10.79 -30.61 -24.45
CA PRO A 67 11.58 -29.54 -23.86
C PRO A 67 12.88 -29.21 -24.59
N ALA A 68 13.63 -30.23 -25.01
CA ALA A 68 14.90 -30.04 -25.71
C ALA A 68 14.73 -29.32 -27.06
N ARG A 69 13.68 -29.68 -27.83
CA ARG A 69 13.40 -29.07 -29.14
C ARG A 69 12.99 -27.61 -28.98
N ASP A 70 12.04 -27.34 -28.09
CA ASP A 70 11.51 -26.01 -27.85
C ASP A 70 12.59 -25.09 -27.25
N THR A 71 13.41 -25.60 -26.33
CA THR A 71 14.58 -24.89 -25.77
C THR A 71 15.56 -24.51 -26.87
N ALA A 72 15.91 -25.45 -27.75
CA ALA A 72 16.83 -25.19 -28.86
C ALA A 72 16.27 -24.14 -29.83
N ALA A 73 14.99 -24.21 -30.17
CA ALA A 73 14.31 -23.26 -31.05
C ALA A 73 14.33 -21.84 -30.46
N TRP A 74 13.93 -21.69 -29.19
CA TRP A 74 13.94 -20.40 -28.50
C TRP A 74 15.35 -19.80 -28.40
N LYS A 75 16.35 -20.61 -28.00
CA LYS A 75 17.74 -20.16 -27.94
C LYS A 75 18.25 -19.71 -29.30
N ALA A 76 17.93 -20.44 -30.36
CA ALA A 76 18.36 -20.09 -31.72
C ALA A 76 17.69 -18.81 -32.23
N ALA A 77 16.38 -18.63 -31.99
CA ALA A 77 15.65 -17.41 -32.36
C ALA A 77 16.18 -16.18 -31.62
N LEU A 78 16.38 -16.27 -30.29
CA LEU A 78 16.94 -15.18 -29.49
C LEU A 78 18.38 -14.84 -29.90
N ALA A 79 19.22 -15.85 -30.14
CA ALA A 79 20.58 -15.65 -30.60
C ALA A 79 20.60 -14.98 -31.98
N ALA A 80 19.76 -15.44 -32.91
CA ALA A 80 19.65 -14.84 -34.24
C ALA A 80 19.20 -13.37 -34.17
N ALA A 81 18.21 -13.07 -33.33
CA ALA A 81 17.71 -11.70 -33.14
C ALA A 81 18.73 -10.77 -32.47
N ALA A 82 19.66 -11.30 -31.67
CA ALA A 82 20.69 -10.49 -31.00
C ALA A 82 21.86 -10.08 -31.91
N VAL A 83 22.00 -10.71 -33.09
CA VAL A 83 23.05 -10.37 -34.07
C VAL A 83 22.70 -9.05 -34.77
N PRO A 84 23.55 -8.01 -34.66
CA PRO A 84 23.36 -6.77 -35.41
C PRO A 84 23.33 -7.00 -36.91
N ASP A 85 22.47 -6.29 -37.62
CA ASP A 85 22.45 -6.31 -39.09
C ASP A 85 23.77 -5.74 -39.65
N GLU A 86 24.13 -6.16 -40.87
CA GLU A 86 25.36 -5.71 -41.51
C GLU A 86 25.36 -4.18 -41.66
N GLY A 87 26.42 -3.53 -41.15
CA GLY A 87 26.54 -2.07 -41.17
C GLY A 87 25.79 -1.34 -40.05
N VAL A 88 25.04 -2.04 -39.19
CA VAL A 88 24.38 -1.48 -38.01
C VAL A 88 25.28 -1.65 -36.79
N ALA A 89 25.55 -0.55 -36.08
CA ALA A 89 26.32 -0.61 -34.85
C ALA A 89 25.53 -1.38 -33.77
N PRO A 90 26.18 -2.19 -32.89
CA PRO A 90 25.48 -2.95 -31.85
C PRO A 90 24.54 -2.10 -30.96
N GLU A 91 24.87 -0.84 -30.73
CA GLU A 91 24.06 0.14 -29.98
C GLU A 91 22.85 0.72 -30.73
N GLU A 92 22.75 0.49 -32.03
CA GLU A 92 21.63 0.92 -32.89
C GLU A 92 20.72 -0.25 -33.25
N HIS A 93 21.14 -1.46 -32.90
CA HIS A 93 20.41 -2.68 -33.19
C HIS A 93 19.13 -2.80 -32.37
N HIS A 94 18.04 -3.12 -33.06
CA HIS A 94 16.75 -3.47 -32.47
C HIS A 94 16.12 -4.59 -33.28
N ALA A 95 15.67 -5.64 -32.60
CA ALA A 95 14.99 -6.77 -33.24
C ALA A 95 13.77 -7.21 -32.44
N VAL A 96 12.91 -8.01 -33.08
CA VAL A 96 11.73 -8.60 -32.46
C VAL A 96 11.76 -10.10 -32.65
N VAL A 97 11.60 -10.86 -31.57
CA VAL A 97 11.30 -12.29 -31.61
C VAL A 97 9.79 -12.47 -31.49
N THR A 98 9.19 -13.22 -32.41
CA THR A 98 7.76 -13.56 -32.37
C THR A 98 7.56 -15.04 -32.10
N ALA A 99 6.49 -15.36 -31.35
CA ALA A 99 6.02 -16.72 -31.16
C ALA A 99 4.49 -16.71 -31.09
N ILE A 100 3.84 -16.69 -32.26
CA ILE A 100 2.38 -16.58 -32.34
C ILE A 100 1.76 -17.98 -32.29
N GLY A 101 1.00 -18.26 -31.23
CA GLY A 101 0.37 -19.54 -31.01
C GLY A 101 1.32 -20.59 -30.42
N GLY A 102 0.74 -21.61 -29.82
CA GLY A 102 1.46 -22.75 -29.25
C GLY A 102 1.76 -22.64 -27.75
N SER A 103 2.26 -23.75 -27.23
CA SER A 103 2.77 -23.91 -25.87
C SER A 103 4.14 -24.56 -25.98
N PHE A 104 5.16 -23.88 -25.46
CA PHE A 104 6.55 -24.31 -25.50
C PHE A 104 6.98 -24.75 -24.12
N THR A 105 7.68 -25.88 -24.00
CA THR A 105 8.30 -26.27 -22.72
C THR A 105 9.79 -26.02 -22.81
N VAL A 106 10.38 -25.31 -21.87
CA VAL A 106 11.80 -24.97 -21.88
C VAL A 106 12.45 -25.50 -20.61
N GLU A 107 13.60 -26.17 -20.74
CA GLU A 107 14.31 -26.82 -19.62
C GLU A 107 15.60 -26.08 -19.20
N GLU A 108 16.00 -25.07 -19.96
CA GLU A 108 17.18 -24.24 -19.67
C GLU A 108 16.84 -22.75 -19.71
N THR A 109 17.62 -21.93 -18.99
CA THR A 109 17.44 -20.47 -19.01
C THR A 109 17.67 -19.89 -20.42
N LEU A 110 16.72 -19.07 -20.86
CA LEU A 110 16.78 -18.30 -22.09
C LEU A 110 17.49 -16.96 -21.85
N SER A 111 18.60 -16.74 -22.55
CA SER A 111 19.34 -15.48 -22.51
C SER A 111 18.61 -14.42 -23.34
N TRP A 112 18.17 -13.36 -22.69
CA TRP A 112 17.43 -12.26 -23.30
C TRP A 112 18.32 -11.02 -23.45
N ASP A 113 18.69 -10.69 -24.68
CA ASP A 113 19.33 -9.40 -24.97
C ASP A 113 18.29 -8.28 -24.91
N THR A 114 18.51 -7.26 -24.08
CA THR A 114 17.54 -6.16 -23.89
C THR A 114 17.47 -5.20 -25.08
N ARG A 115 18.08 -5.52 -26.21
CA ARG A 115 17.84 -4.87 -27.52
C ARG A 115 16.73 -5.58 -28.32
N VAL A 116 16.37 -6.78 -27.91
CA VAL A 116 15.41 -7.65 -28.59
C VAL A 116 14.08 -7.58 -27.84
N SER A 117 13.03 -7.12 -28.50
CA SER A 117 11.67 -7.23 -27.98
C SER A 117 11.12 -8.64 -28.26
N ILE A 118 10.23 -9.12 -27.41
CA ILE A 118 9.58 -10.43 -27.56
C ILE A 118 8.07 -10.21 -27.57
N ILE A 119 7.41 -10.68 -28.63
CA ILE A 119 5.95 -10.63 -28.78
C ILE A 119 5.46 -12.06 -28.98
N GLY A 120 4.89 -12.66 -27.95
CA GLY A 120 4.55 -14.07 -27.98
C GLY A 120 3.11 -14.31 -27.56
N HIS A 121 2.17 -14.44 -28.51
CA HIS A 121 0.81 -14.94 -28.23
C HIS A 121 0.84 -16.44 -27.93
N CYS A 122 1.61 -16.85 -26.92
CA CYS A 122 1.90 -18.24 -26.60
C CYS A 122 2.08 -18.45 -25.09
N GLU A 123 2.19 -19.71 -24.69
CA GLU A 123 2.62 -20.11 -23.35
C GLU A 123 4.06 -20.67 -23.41
N ILE A 124 4.90 -20.29 -22.44
CA ILE A 124 6.20 -20.90 -22.19
C ILE A 124 6.20 -21.47 -20.76
N VAL A 125 6.37 -22.78 -20.68
CA VAL A 125 6.46 -23.54 -19.42
C VAL A 125 7.92 -23.80 -19.08
N ASN A 126 8.36 -23.33 -17.91
CA ASN A 126 9.69 -23.59 -17.38
C ASN A 126 9.74 -24.95 -16.67
N ALA A 127 10.28 -25.96 -17.35
CA ALA A 127 10.58 -27.28 -16.80
C ALA A 127 11.95 -27.35 -16.11
N GLY A 128 12.78 -26.31 -16.25
CA GLY A 128 14.07 -26.19 -15.58
C GLY A 128 13.96 -25.78 -14.11
N SER A 129 15.09 -25.77 -13.41
CA SER A 129 15.20 -25.35 -12.00
C SER A 129 15.61 -23.89 -11.81
N GLY A 130 16.06 -23.21 -12.88
CA GLY A 130 16.54 -21.82 -12.83
C GLY A 130 15.49 -20.79 -13.26
N PHE A 131 15.97 -19.62 -13.65
CA PHE A 131 15.15 -18.61 -14.32
C PHE A 131 14.73 -19.08 -15.70
N LEU A 132 13.50 -18.76 -16.13
CA LEU A 132 13.07 -18.96 -17.51
C LEU A 132 13.79 -17.98 -18.43
N PHE A 133 13.77 -16.68 -18.10
CA PHE A 133 14.50 -15.65 -18.83
C PHE A 133 15.53 -14.96 -17.94
N ARG A 134 16.69 -14.62 -18.53
CA ARG A 134 17.70 -13.77 -17.89
C ARG A 134 18.21 -12.73 -18.86
N THR A 135 18.19 -11.46 -18.46
CA THR A 135 18.76 -10.38 -19.28
C THR A 135 20.28 -10.49 -19.37
N VAL A 136 20.87 -10.35 -20.56
CA VAL A 136 22.32 -10.55 -20.79
C VAL A 136 23.02 -9.40 -21.55
N SER A 137 22.35 -8.27 -21.75
CA SER A 137 22.81 -7.19 -22.63
C SER A 137 24.26 -6.76 -22.40
N PRO A 138 25.02 -6.51 -23.47
CA PRO A 138 26.35 -5.93 -23.34
C PRO A 138 26.27 -4.50 -22.80
N VAL A 139 27.23 -4.09 -21.97
CA VAL A 139 27.42 -2.67 -21.68
C VAL A 139 27.94 -2.00 -22.93
N VAL A 140 27.09 -1.25 -23.62
CA VAL A 140 27.57 -0.42 -24.72
C VAL A 140 28.06 0.91 -24.15
N GLN A 141 29.38 1.01 -23.92
CA GLN A 141 29.98 2.21 -23.34
C GLN A 141 30.29 3.28 -24.39
N LYS A 142 29.91 4.51 -23.99
CA LYS A 142 30.47 5.83 -24.32
C LYS A 142 30.43 6.26 -25.78
N THR A 143 29.41 7.05 -26.10
CA THR A 143 29.65 8.21 -26.97
C THR A 143 30.86 9.01 -26.43
N ALA A 144 31.54 9.80 -27.27
CA ALA A 144 32.65 10.65 -26.84
C ALA A 144 32.30 11.59 -25.65
N ALA A 145 31.00 11.83 -25.43
CA ALA A 145 30.45 12.62 -24.33
C ALA A 145 30.12 11.82 -23.04
N GLY A 146 30.30 10.49 -23.03
CA GLY A 146 30.13 9.67 -21.83
C GLY A 146 28.73 9.10 -21.59
N PHE A 147 27.76 9.29 -22.50
CA PHE A 147 26.40 8.75 -22.35
C PHE A 147 26.31 7.27 -22.75
N THR A 148 25.55 6.48 -21.98
CA THR A 148 25.11 5.11 -22.32
C THR A 148 23.84 5.20 -23.17
N ARG A 149 23.80 4.55 -24.33
CA ARG A 149 22.56 4.41 -25.11
C ARG A 149 21.67 3.36 -24.46
N GLN A 150 20.38 3.68 -24.33
CA GLN A 150 19.38 2.82 -23.69
C GLN A 150 18.33 2.41 -24.72
N HIS A 151 17.91 1.15 -24.70
CA HIS A 151 16.96 0.60 -25.66
C HIS A 151 15.58 0.51 -25.01
N GLN A 152 14.55 0.94 -25.74
CA GLN A 152 13.16 0.70 -25.34
C GLN A 152 12.78 -0.70 -25.82
N THR A 153 12.56 -1.60 -24.87
CA THR A 153 12.37 -3.02 -25.16
C THR A 153 11.12 -3.55 -24.49
N VAL A 154 10.37 -4.36 -25.22
CA VAL A 154 9.07 -4.85 -24.78
C VAL A 154 9.04 -6.37 -24.72
N LEU A 155 8.50 -6.92 -23.64
CA LEU A 155 8.00 -8.29 -23.58
C LEU A 155 6.48 -8.22 -23.53
N SER A 156 5.78 -8.81 -24.50
CA SER A 156 4.33 -8.67 -24.57
C SER A 156 3.57 -9.91 -24.99
N ASP A 157 2.32 -9.96 -24.51
CA ASP A 157 1.26 -10.88 -24.90
C ASP A 157 1.50 -12.37 -24.59
N ILE A 158 2.39 -12.66 -23.63
CA ILE A 158 2.92 -14.01 -23.36
C ILE A 158 2.56 -14.53 -21.98
N HIS A 159 2.36 -15.85 -21.89
CA HIS A 159 2.14 -16.55 -20.63
C HIS A 159 3.41 -17.30 -20.22
N LEU A 160 3.98 -16.95 -19.07
CA LEU A 160 5.14 -17.61 -18.49
C LEU A 160 4.70 -18.40 -17.26
N VAL A 161 4.98 -19.70 -17.27
CA VAL A 161 4.49 -20.65 -16.26
C VAL A 161 5.65 -21.42 -15.65
N GLY A 162 5.78 -21.39 -14.33
CA GLY A 162 6.75 -22.18 -13.58
C GLY A 162 6.18 -23.47 -12.98
N SER A 163 7.04 -24.16 -12.24
CA SER A 163 6.72 -25.40 -11.52
C SER A 163 6.52 -25.22 -10.01
N GLY A 164 6.61 -23.98 -9.51
CA GLY A 164 6.59 -23.58 -8.10
C GLY A 164 7.98 -23.50 -7.47
N GLY A 165 8.97 -24.21 -8.02
CA GLY A 165 10.37 -24.17 -7.54
C GLY A 165 11.33 -23.43 -8.48
N SER A 166 10.90 -23.10 -9.69
CA SER A 166 11.69 -22.34 -10.67
C SER A 166 11.40 -20.84 -10.61
N SER A 167 12.24 -20.01 -11.22
CA SER A 167 12.04 -18.56 -11.27
C SER A 167 11.63 -18.09 -12.67
N GLY A 168 10.92 -16.97 -12.75
CA GLY A 168 10.41 -16.42 -14.01
C GLY A 168 11.49 -15.65 -14.76
N ILE A 169 11.66 -14.37 -14.44
CA ILE A 169 12.55 -13.45 -15.16
C ILE A 169 13.57 -12.83 -14.19
N ALA A 170 14.86 -12.91 -14.53
CA ALA A 170 15.91 -12.11 -13.90
C ALA A 170 16.22 -10.89 -14.78
N ILE A 171 16.03 -9.68 -14.24
CA ILE A 171 16.32 -8.41 -14.90
C ILE A 171 17.48 -7.73 -14.18
N GLY A 172 18.53 -7.41 -14.93
CA GLY A 172 19.76 -6.80 -14.42
C GLY A 172 20.91 -7.78 -14.31
N ALA A 173 22.06 -7.26 -13.89
CA ALA A 173 23.23 -8.07 -13.58
C ALA A 173 23.09 -8.74 -12.21
N ALA A 174 23.92 -9.76 -11.95
CA ALA A 174 23.95 -10.40 -10.64
C ALA A 174 24.21 -9.37 -9.51
N PRO A 175 23.66 -9.58 -8.31
CA PRO A 175 23.91 -8.70 -7.17
C PRO A 175 25.42 -8.57 -6.89
N HIS A 176 25.84 -7.42 -6.33
CA HIS A 176 27.25 -7.07 -6.03
C HIS A 176 28.19 -6.74 -7.19
N LEU A 177 27.79 -6.90 -8.46
CA LEU A 177 28.65 -6.50 -9.57
C LEU A 177 28.63 -4.97 -9.73
N ARG A 178 29.77 -4.33 -9.45
CA ARG A 178 30.12 -2.97 -9.97
C ARG A 178 30.74 -3.03 -11.37
N GLU A 179 30.91 -4.24 -11.90
CA GLU A 179 31.48 -4.47 -13.22
C GLU A 179 30.53 -3.97 -14.31
N SER A 180 31.06 -3.77 -15.51
CA SER A 180 30.26 -3.49 -16.70
C SER A 180 29.35 -4.67 -17.02
N GLY A 181 28.13 -4.68 -16.46
CA GLY A 181 27.04 -5.63 -16.75
C GLY A 181 25.82 -4.97 -17.39
N PRO A 182 24.85 -5.76 -17.89
CA PRO A 182 23.65 -5.24 -18.55
C PRO A 182 23.00 -4.14 -17.73
N LYS A 183 22.70 -3.00 -18.38
CA LYS A 183 21.94 -1.89 -17.80
C LYS A 183 20.52 -1.83 -18.38
N PRO A 184 19.65 -2.80 -18.09
CA PRO A 184 18.28 -2.79 -18.59
C PRO A 184 17.54 -1.59 -18.00
N ALA A 185 17.34 -0.58 -18.85
CA ALA A 185 16.49 0.56 -18.61
C ALA A 185 15.43 0.64 -19.71
N TYR A 186 14.24 1.17 -19.39
CA TYR A 186 13.11 1.28 -20.33
C TYR A 186 12.63 -0.05 -20.90
N LEU A 187 12.70 -1.11 -20.08
CA LEU A 187 12.12 -2.39 -20.39
C LEU A 187 10.68 -2.44 -19.87
N THR A 188 9.74 -2.78 -20.76
CA THR A 188 8.31 -2.80 -20.48
C THR A 188 7.76 -4.21 -20.64
N LEU A 189 7.06 -4.73 -19.63
CA LEU A 189 6.24 -5.93 -19.73
C LEU A 189 4.79 -5.50 -19.94
N VAL A 190 4.14 -5.96 -21.02
CA VAL A 190 2.75 -5.59 -21.35
C VAL A 190 1.91 -6.82 -21.60
N ASN A 191 0.79 -6.97 -20.90
CA ASN A 191 -0.10 -8.14 -21.08
C ASN A 191 0.66 -9.48 -20.92
N VAL A 192 1.50 -9.56 -19.89
CA VAL A 192 2.28 -10.75 -19.56
C VAL A 192 1.66 -11.45 -18.35
N VAL A 193 1.51 -12.76 -18.42
CA VAL A 193 1.14 -13.60 -17.27
C VAL A 193 2.40 -14.25 -16.71
N LEU A 194 2.63 -14.11 -15.42
CA LEU A 194 3.73 -14.73 -14.67
C LEU A 194 3.15 -15.53 -13.52
N ARG A 195 3.15 -16.87 -13.64
CA ARG A 195 2.52 -17.73 -12.63
C ARG A 195 3.31 -18.96 -12.24
N SER A 196 3.08 -19.41 -11.00
CA SER A 196 3.66 -20.65 -10.47
C SER A 196 5.19 -20.65 -10.43
N PHE A 197 5.81 -19.52 -10.11
CA PHE A 197 7.25 -19.41 -9.85
C PHE A 197 7.53 -19.32 -8.35
N ASP A 198 8.75 -19.67 -7.94
CA ASP A 198 9.28 -19.26 -6.64
C ASP A 198 9.38 -17.72 -6.61
N ILE A 199 10.07 -17.13 -7.59
CA ILE A 199 10.13 -15.70 -7.81
C ILE A 199 9.71 -15.42 -9.26
N ALA A 200 8.63 -14.67 -9.48
CA ALA A 200 8.19 -14.35 -10.83
C ALA A 200 9.14 -13.36 -11.52
N VAL A 201 9.54 -12.29 -10.84
CA VAL A 201 10.52 -11.32 -11.36
C VAL A 201 11.53 -10.95 -10.28
N GLU A 202 12.81 -11.10 -10.59
CA GLU A 202 13.92 -10.66 -9.75
C GLU A 202 14.65 -9.48 -10.39
N LEU A 203 14.85 -8.42 -9.61
CA LEU A 203 15.60 -7.23 -10.01
C LEU A 203 16.98 -7.25 -9.35
N GLY A 204 18.01 -7.33 -10.19
CA GLY A 204 19.42 -7.28 -9.83
C GLY A 204 20.03 -5.88 -10.02
N SER A 205 21.36 -5.83 -10.09
CA SER A 205 22.10 -4.58 -10.31
C SER A 205 21.78 -3.98 -11.68
N HIS A 206 21.78 -2.65 -11.78
CA HIS A 206 21.49 -1.90 -13.01
C HIS A 206 20.07 -2.10 -13.60
N ALA A 207 19.13 -2.64 -12.83
CA ALA A 207 17.73 -2.70 -13.20
C ALA A 207 17.00 -1.43 -12.74
N TYR A 208 16.62 -0.55 -13.66
CA TYR A 208 15.95 0.72 -13.36
C TYR A 208 15.03 1.15 -14.50
N LEU A 209 14.10 2.08 -14.24
CA LEU A 209 13.16 2.62 -15.22
C LEU A 209 12.35 1.52 -15.94
N LEU A 210 11.89 0.53 -15.17
CA LEU A 210 11.11 -0.60 -15.67
C LEU A 210 9.62 -0.32 -15.56
N GLU A 211 8.84 -0.89 -16.48
CA GLU A 211 7.38 -0.79 -16.43
C GLU A 211 6.71 -2.16 -16.59
N PHE A 212 5.72 -2.44 -15.74
CA PHE A 212 4.81 -3.58 -15.85
C PHE A 212 3.41 -3.02 -16.08
N ARG A 213 2.77 -3.37 -17.20
CA ARG A 213 1.47 -2.83 -17.59
C ARG A 213 0.50 -3.94 -17.93
N SER A 214 -0.64 -3.97 -17.26
CA SER A 214 -1.70 -4.97 -17.52
C SER A 214 -1.18 -6.41 -17.43
N CYS A 215 -0.23 -6.66 -16.52
CA CYS A 215 0.29 -7.99 -16.25
C CYS A 215 -0.56 -8.72 -15.19
N SER A 216 -0.54 -10.05 -15.21
CA SER A 216 -1.05 -10.89 -14.14
C SER A 216 0.13 -11.63 -13.50
N ILE A 217 0.48 -11.26 -12.27
CA ILE A 217 1.58 -11.85 -11.50
C ILE A 217 0.97 -12.65 -10.35
N GLN A 218 0.75 -13.94 -10.58
CA GLN A 218 -0.14 -14.72 -9.73
C GLN A 218 0.37 -16.10 -9.33
N GLY A 219 0.05 -16.54 -8.11
CA GLY A 219 0.33 -17.90 -7.67
C GLY A 219 1.82 -18.23 -7.53
N ASN A 220 2.66 -17.22 -7.26
CA ASN A 220 4.10 -17.39 -7.01
C ASN A 220 4.39 -17.47 -5.50
N ARG A 221 5.64 -17.72 -5.08
CA ARG A 221 6.03 -17.39 -3.69
C ARG A 221 6.20 -15.88 -3.55
N ILE A 222 7.03 -15.26 -4.38
CA ILE A 222 7.19 -13.81 -4.50
C ILE A 222 6.83 -13.37 -5.92
N GLY A 223 6.03 -12.31 -6.05
CA GLY A 223 5.72 -11.71 -7.35
C GLY A 223 6.91 -10.96 -7.94
N VAL A 224 7.30 -9.85 -7.30
CA VAL A 224 8.46 -9.04 -7.71
C VAL A 224 9.42 -8.88 -6.53
N LEU A 225 10.69 -9.22 -6.73
CA LEU A 225 11.76 -9.11 -5.74
C LEU A 225 12.81 -8.10 -6.18
N ALA A 226 12.99 -7.04 -5.41
CA ALA A 226 14.12 -6.12 -5.50
C ALA A 226 15.19 -6.52 -4.48
N THR A 227 16.32 -7.03 -4.96
CA THR A 227 17.37 -7.60 -4.10
C THR A 227 18.13 -6.52 -3.31
N LYS A 228 18.60 -6.89 -2.11
CA LYS A 228 19.28 -5.97 -1.17
C LYS A 228 20.64 -5.49 -1.69
N GLU A 229 21.26 -6.32 -2.49
CA GLU A 229 22.66 -6.21 -2.92
C GLU A 229 22.81 -5.65 -4.33
N ALA A 230 21.68 -5.27 -4.95
CA ALA A 230 21.66 -4.59 -6.24
C ALA A 230 22.33 -3.21 -6.14
N VAL A 231 23.22 -2.94 -7.09
CA VAL A 231 23.91 -1.64 -7.21
C VAL A 231 23.36 -0.89 -8.42
N ASP A 232 23.24 0.44 -8.32
CA ASP A 232 22.81 1.30 -9.45
C ASP A 232 21.44 0.85 -10.02
N ALA A 233 20.48 0.54 -9.14
CA ALA A 233 19.20 -0.07 -9.47
C ALA A 233 18.04 0.64 -8.76
N GLY A 234 16.81 0.36 -9.20
CA GLY A 234 15.59 0.76 -8.48
C GLY A 234 15.07 2.16 -8.75
N GLU A 235 15.68 2.95 -9.66
CA GLU A 235 15.12 4.25 -10.04
C GLU A 235 13.80 4.04 -10.81
N ARG A 236 12.67 4.45 -10.21
CA ARG A 236 11.33 4.47 -10.83
C ARG A 236 10.92 3.16 -11.50
N ILE A 237 10.66 2.14 -10.69
CA ILE A 237 10.00 0.89 -11.11
C ILE A 237 8.48 1.10 -11.10
N SER A 238 7.81 1.00 -12.24
CA SER A 238 6.36 1.25 -12.34
C SER A 238 5.56 -0.02 -12.57
N ILE A 239 4.49 -0.23 -11.80
CA ILE A 239 3.54 -1.34 -11.94
C ILE A 239 2.15 -0.73 -12.10
N GLN A 240 1.51 -0.93 -13.25
CA GLN A 240 0.30 -0.22 -13.65
C GLN A 240 -0.78 -1.16 -14.16
N SER A 241 -2.00 -1.02 -13.63
CA SER A 241 -3.17 -1.82 -14.06
C SER A 241 -2.92 -3.33 -14.01
N CYS A 242 -2.07 -3.78 -13.09
CA CYS A 242 -1.71 -5.19 -12.95
C CYS A 242 -2.58 -5.88 -11.88
N ASP A 243 -2.66 -7.21 -12.00
CA ASP A 243 -3.26 -8.07 -11.00
C ASP A 243 -2.15 -8.87 -10.29
N LEU A 244 -1.98 -8.66 -8.98
CA LEU A 244 -0.96 -9.31 -8.16
C LEU A 244 -1.63 -10.15 -7.08
N THR A 245 -1.99 -11.38 -7.44
CA THR A 245 -2.88 -12.22 -6.63
C THR A 245 -2.21 -13.52 -6.24
N SER A 246 -2.67 -14.12 -5.14
CA SER A 246 -2.27 -15.49 -4.81
C SER A 246 -0.75 -15.72 -4.61
N ASN A 247 0.05 -14.68 -4.38
CA ASN A 247 1.49 -14.81 -4.13
C ASN A 247 1.74 -15.19 -2.66
N THR A 248 2.17 -16.42 -2.40
CA THR A 248 2.08 -17.05 -1.07
C THR A 248 2.92 -16.39 0.05
N GLN A 249 3.98 -15.65 -0.29
CA GLN A 249 4.79 -14.89 0.68
C GLN A 249 4.56 -13.37 0.55
N SER A 250 4.72 -12.82 -0.64
CA SER A 250 4.46 -11.39 -0.90
C SER A 250 4.24 -11.14 -2.39
N ALA A 251 3.37 -10.20 -2.73
CA ALA A 251 3.31 -9.71 -4.10
C ALA A 251 4.58 -8.92 -4.49
N ILE A 252 5.07 -8.07 -3.58
CA ILE A 252 6.27 -7.24 -3.82
C ILE A 252 7.19 -7.30 -2.61
N GLU A 253 8.49 -7.50 -2.81
CA GLU A 253 9.52 -7.36 -1.77
C GLU A 253 10.62 -6.40 -2.23
N ILE A 254 10.91 -5.38 -1.41
CA ILE A 254 11.93 -4.37 -1.69
C ILE A 254 12.96 -4.42 -0.58
N LEU A 255 14.08 -5.10 -0.83
CA LEU A 255 15.13 -5.32 0.19
C LEU A 255 16.25 -4.26 0.12
N GLY A 256 16.43 -3.62 -1.04
CA GLY A 256 17.42 -2.54 -1.26
C GLY A 256 16.78 -1.15 -1.30
N ASP A 257 17.61 -0.11 -1.40
CA ASP A 257 17.18 1.28 -1.62
C ASP A 257 16.69 1.46 -3.06
N GLN A 258 15.41 1.16 -3.27
CA GLN A 258 14.75 1.17 -4.59
C GLN A 258 13.36 1.79 -4.49
N GLU A 259 12.87 2.36 -5.59
CA GLU A 259 11.64 3.15 -5.64
C GLU A 259 10.59 2.53 -6.58
N PHE A 260 9.43 2.19 -6.02
CA PHE A 260 8.34 1.52 -6.72
C PHE A 260 7.06 2.37 -6.75
N PHE A 261 6.48 2.52 -7.94
CA PHE A 261 5.21 3.21 -8.18
C PHE A 261 4.16 2.22 -8.67
N VAL A 262 3.20 1.91 -7.81
CA VAL A 262 2.14 0.94 -8.08
C VAL A 262 0.81 1.69 -8.25
N ASN A 263 0.22 1.63 -9.44
CA ASN A 263 -0.96 2.41 -9.77
C ASN A 263 -2.08 1.54 -10.36
N GLN A 264 -3.31 1.75 -9.92
CA GLN A 264 -4.50 1.06 -10.43
C GLN A 264 -4.37 -0.47 -10.43
N CYS A 265 -3.62 -1.03 -9.48
CA CYS A 265 -3.41 -2.47 -9.39
C CYS A 265 -4.42 -3.13 -8.44
N SER A 266 -4.66 -4.41 -8.65
CA SER A 266 -5.51 -5.25 -7.81
C SER A 266 -4.66 -6.27 -7.03
N PHE A 267 -5.00 -6.45 -5.76
CA PHE A 267 -4.42 -7.45 -4.87
C PHE A 267 -5.58 -8.26 -4.28
N ASP A 268 -5.70 -9.53 -4.69
CA ASP A 268 -6.80 -10.43 -4.31
C ASP A 268 -6.24 -11.74 -3.73
N THR A 269 -6.75 -12.12 -2.56
CA THR A 269 -6.33 -13.33 -1.82
C THR A 269 -7.51 -14.24 -1.46
N PHE A 270 -8.65 -14.12 -2.13
CA PHE A 270 -9.85 -14.88 -1.77
C PHE A 270 -9.67 -16.40 -1.94
N SER A 271 -8.83 -16.83 -2.88
CA SER A 271 -8.65 -18.25 -3.23
C SER A 271 -7.37 -18.90 -2.68
N THR A 272 -6.36 -18.14 -2.24
CA THR A 272 -5.07 -18.70 -1.80
C THR A 272 -4.31 -17.80 -0.79
N ASN A 273 -3.31 -18.40 -0.14
CA ASN A 273 -2.54 -17.93 1.02
C ASN A 273 -1.62 -16.71 0.78
N GLN A 274 -2.02 -15.69 0.02
CA GLN A 274 -1.16 -14.51 -0.10
C GLN A 274 -1.03 -13.80 1.24
N SER A 275 0.21 -13.75 1.74
CA SER A 275 0.52 -13.23 3.08
C SER A 275 0.62 -11.70 3.10
N ARG A 276 1.32 -11.10 2.13
CA ARG A 276 1.58 -9.64 2.08
C ARG A 276 1.33 -9.06 0.68
N ALA A 277 0.88 -7.81 0.63
CA ALA A 277 0.92 -7.00 -0.58
C ALA A 277 2.34 -6.47 -0.81
N ALA A 278 3.00 -5.97 0.25
CA ALA A 278 4.39 -5.56 0.16
C ALA A 278 5.19 -5.79 1.45
N PHE A 279 6.47 -6.11 1.27
CA PHE A 279 7.51 -6.03 2.29
C PHE A 279 8.58 -5.03 1.85
N VAL A 280 8.95 -4.09 2.73
CA VAL A 280 9.92 -3.04 2.44
C VAL A 280 10.98 -2.99 3.53
N GLU A 281 12.21 -3.33 3.20
CA GLU A 281 13.35 -3.23 4.12
C GLU A 281 14.02 -1.86 4.01
N LEU A 282 14.56 -1.47 2.85
CA LEU A 282 15.34 -0.23 2.71
C LEU A 282 14.82 0.75 1.64
N GLY A 283 13.77 0.37 0.90
CA GLY A 283 13.27 1.15 -0.24
C GLY A 283 11.96 1.91 0.03
N GLN A 284 11.30 2.27 -1.06
CA GLN A 284 10.11 3.11 -1.04
C GLN A 284 9.07 2.56 -2.01
N ILE A 285 7.81 2.53 -1.58
CA ILE A 285 6.70 2.09 -2.42
C ILE A 285 5.50 3.02 -2.29
N TYR A 286 4.95 3.40 -3.44
CA TYR A 286 3.80 4.29 -3.56
C TYR A 286 2.66 3.56 -4.25
N PHE A 287 1.60 3.24 -3.51
CA PHE A 287 0.36 2.71 -4.07
C PHE A 287 -0.62 3.85 -4.31
N THR A 288 -1.15 3.94 -5.53
CA THR A 288 -2.13 4.95 -5.92
C THR A 288 -3.32 4.30 -6.62
N ASN A 289 -4.54 4.62 -6.22
CA ASN A 289 -5.77 4.07 -6.82
C ASN A 289 -5.83 2.53 -6.88
N CYS A 290 -5.15 1.84 -5.97
CA CYS A 290 -5.12 0.37 -5.93
C CYS A 290 -6.33 -0.21 -5.19
N HIS A 291 -6.68 -1.45 -5.50
CA HIS A 291 -7.71 -2.21 -4.81
C HIS A 291 -7.08 -3.40 -4.08
N PHE A 292 -7.23 -3.43 -2.76
CA PHE A 292 -6.76 -4.52 -1.91
C PHE A 292 -7.98 -5.28 -1.37
N GLU A 293 -8.24 -6.46 -1.92
CA GLU A 293 -9.26 -7.39 -1.46
C GLU A 293 -8.58 -8.61 -0.83
N MET A 294 -8.16 -8.49 0.43
CA MET A 294 -7.38 -9.51 1.11
C MET A 294 -8.04 -9.97 2.41
N GLN A 295 -7.68 -11.16 2.87
CA GLN A 295 -8.09 -11.65 4.20
C GLN A 295 -7.35 -10.84 5.30
N ILE A 296 -7.94 -10.76 6.50
CA ILE A 296 -7.17 -10.26 7.66
C ILE A 296 -6.04 -11.26 7.90
N PRO A 297 -4.79 -10.79 7.93
CA PRO A 297 -3.69 -11.72 7.89
C PRO A 297 -3.41 -12.35 9.26
N ASP A 298 -3.13 -13.66 9.26
CA ASP A 298 -2.94 -14.45 10.48
C ASP A 298 -1.58 -14.22 11.17
N ARG A 299 -0.59 -13.65 10.45
CA ARG A 299 0.80 -13.54 10.95
C ARG A 299 1.49 -12.20 10.68
N ASN A 300 1.34 -11.62 9.48
CA ASN A 300 2.03 -10.39 9.03
C ASN A 300 1.00 -9.34 8.62
N GLY A 301 1.25 -8.03 8.72
CA GLY A 301 0.35 -7.03 8.11
C GLY A 301 0.28 -7.19 6.58
N TRP A 302 -0.71 -6.57 5.92
CA TRP A 302 -0.71 -6.50 4.44
C TRP A 302 0.54 -5.81 3.91
N PHE A 303 1.03 -4.84 4.69
CA PHE A 303 2.28 -4.15 4.44
C PHE A 303 3.18 -4.32 5.64
N GLU A 304 4.46 -4.55 5.40
CA GLU A 304 5.47 -4.63 6.44
C GLU A 304 6.69 -3.78 6.05
N LEU A 305 7.14 -2.95 6.99
CA LEU A 305 8.30 -2.08 6.86
C LEU A 305 9.31 -2.44 7.96
N ALA A 306 10.51 -2.85 7.57
CA ALA A 306 11.49 -3.41 8.52
C ALA A 306 12.74 -2.53 8.72
N GLY A 307 13.29 -1.90 7.68
CA GLY A 307 14.54 -1.17 7.80
C GLY A 307 14.38 0.35 7.90
N TRP A 308 15.47 1.01 8.27
CA TRP A 308 15.53 2.46 8.37
C TRP A 308 15.45 3.08 6.96
N GLY A 309 14.56 4.06 6.77
CA GLY A 309 14.32 4.67 5.46
C GLY A 309 13.17 4.02 4.67
N ALA A 310 12.69 2.84 5.08
CA ALA A 310 11.51 2.21 4.48
C ALA A 310 10.32 3.17 4.46
N LEU A 311 9.75 3.39 3.28
CA LEU A 311 8.57 4.24 3.08
C LEU A 311 7.45 3.47 2.38
N LEU A 312 6.27 3.55 2.96
CA LEU A 312 5.01 3.15 2.34
C LEU A 312 4.14 4.38 2.17
N THR A 313 3.65 4.63 0.96
CA THR A 313 2.59 5.61 0.72
C THR A 313 1.39 4.92 0.09
N LEU A 314 0.21 5.17 0.63
CA LEU A 314 -1.07 4.68 0.11
C LEU A 314 -1.95 5.89 -0.19
N THR A 315 -2.31 6.10 -1.45
CA THR A 315 -3.12 7.25 -1.90
C THR A 315 -4.36 6.78 -2.66
N ASP A 316 -5.54 7.19 -2.22
CA ASP A 316 -6.82 6.88 -2.88
C ASP A 316 -7.04 5.38 -3.15
N CYS A 317 -6.52 4.53 -2.28
CA CYS A 317 -6.67 3.08 -2.36
C CYS A 317 -7.99 2.61 -1.74
N ARG A 318 -8.53 1.52 -2.25
CA ARG A 318 -9.67 0.81 -1.64
C ARG A 318 -9.17 -0.43 -0.91
N TYR A 319 -9.57 -0.58 0.33
CA TYR A 319 -9.31 -1.74 1.17
C TYR A 319 -10.63 -2.48 1.39
N LEU A 320 -10.73 -3.71 0.95
CA LEU A 320 -11.88 -4.58 1.14
C LEU A 320 -11.46 -5.78 1.98
N VAL A 321 -11.75 -5.72 3.28
CA VAL A 321 -11.50 -6.81 4.21
C VAL A 321 -12.73 -7.70 4.28
N ARG A 322 -12.66 -8.89 3.70
CA ARG A 322 -13.73 -9.89 3.85
C ARG A 322 -13.45 -10.77 5.06
N GLY A 323 -14.43 -10.87 5.95
CA GLY A 323 -14.36 -11.75 7.11
C GLY A 323 -14.37 -13.21 6.68
N ARG A 324 -13.30 -13.94 6.96
CA ARG A 324 -13.41 -15.33 7.38
C ARG A 324 -13.32 -15.35 8.90
N VAL A 325 -14.16 -16.18 9.49
CA VAL A 325 -14.23 -16.47 10.93
C VAL A 325 -12.81 -16.82 11.42
N GLU A 326 -12.43 -16.33 12.60
CA GLU A 326 -11.15 -16.62 13.30
C GLU A 326 -9.95 -15.68 13.12
N VAL A 327 -10.14 -14.36 13.17
CA VAL A 327 -9.10 -13.58 13.88
C VAL A 327 -9.29 -13.92 15.35
N ARG A 328 -8.36 -14.69 15.95
CA ARG A 328 -8.36 -14.90 17.40
C ARG A 328 -8.41 -13.51 18.04
N ALA A 329 -9.32 -13.30 19.00
CA ALA A 329 -9.52 -12.00 19.67
C ALA A 329 -8.23 -11.43 20.29
N GLU A 330 -7.20 -12.26 20.44
CA GLU A 330 -5.88 -11.95 20.98
C GLU A 330 -4.87 -11.42 19.93
N ALA A 331 -5.19 -11.46 18.63
CA ALA A 331 -4.30 -10.99 17.58
C ALA A 331 -4.37 -9.46 17.42
N GLU A 332 -3.66 -8.75 18.29
CA GLU A 332 -3.39 -7.30 18.16
C GLU A 332 -2.48 -7.02 16.95
N ARG A 333 -3.04 -7.03 15.74
CA ARG A 333 -2.29 -6.83 14.47
C ARG A 333 -2.69 -5.55 13.73
N GLY A 334 -1.70 -4.96 13.05
CA GLY A 334 -1.89 -3.82 12.17
C GLY A 334 -2.07 -4.25 10.71
N LEU A 335 -2.79 -3.44 9.92
CA LEU A 335 -2.75 -3.55 8.45
C LEU A 335 -1.32 -3.29 7.93
N ILE A 336 -0.64 -2.35 8.60
CA ILE A 336 0.74 -1.94 8.35
C ILE A 336 1.58 -2.32 9.59
N GLU A 337 2.58 -3.17 9.42
CA GLU A 337 3.52 -3.53 10.48
C GLU A 337 4.83 -2.75 10.30
N LEU A 338 5.24 -2.02 11.34
CA LEU A 338 6.48 -1.24 11.41
C LEU A 338 7.45 -2.02 12.32
N SER A 339 8.05 -3.09 11.78
CA SER A 339 8.66 -4.19 12.56
C SER A 339 10.13 -3.96 12.97
N GLY A 340 10.73 -2.80 12.67
CA GLY A 340 12.14 -2.52 12.95
C GLY A 340 12.41 -1.50 14.06
N ALA A 341 13.70 -1.17 14.25
CA ALA A 341 14.23 -0.34 15.34
C ALA A 341 13.93 1.18 15.22
N GLY A 342 12.89 1.56 14.47
CA GLY A 342 12.53 2.95 14.17
C GLY A 342 13.06 3.48 12.83
N GLY A 343 12.46 4.57 12.34
CA GLY A 343 12.80 5.24 11.07
C GLY A 343 11.94 4.83 9.86
N GLN A 344 11.09 3.82 10.02
CA GLN A 344 10.07 3.46 9.02
C GLN A 344 8.98 4.53 8.98
N ARG A 345 8.43 4.80 7.80
CA ARG A 345 7.35 5.77 7.62
C ARG A 345 6.24 5.17 6.76
N ALA A 346 5.01 5.34 7.21
CA ALA A 346 3.81 5.03 6.45
C ALA A 346 2.97 6.30 6.30
N VAL A 347 2.44 6.53 5.10
CA VAL A 347 1.57 7.65 4.77
C VAL A 347 0.30 7.11 4.13
N VAL A 348 -0.85 7.46 4.67
CA VAL A 348 -2.17 7.09 4.14
C VAL A 348 -2.93 8.37 3.80
N ARG A 349 -3.28 8.55 2.53
CA ARG A 349 -3.97 9.72 2.00
C ARG A 349 -5.25 9.29 1.29
N GLY A 350 -6.40 9.73 1.78
CA GLY A 350 -7.67 9.38 1.17
C GLY A 350 -7.92 7.87 1.14
N GLY A 351 -8.70 7.43 0.16
CA GLY A 351 -9.10 6.03 0.01
C GLY A 351 -10.33 5.63 0.81
N GLN A 352 -10.68 4.34 0.75
CA GLN A 352 -11.89 3.78 1.34
C GLN A 352 -11.60 2.46 2.03
N PHE A 353 -11.99 2.34 3.30
CA PHE A 353 -11.95 1.08 4.03
C PHE A 353 -13.34 0.45 4.07
N GLN A 354 -13.45 -0.74 3.52
CA GLN A 354 -14.67 -1.54 3.44
C GLN A 354 -14.42 -2.91 4.04
N GLY A 355 -15.37 -3.42 4.81
CA GLY A 355 -15.27 -4.77 5.33
C GLY A 355 -16.44 -5.21 6.18
N GLY A 356 -16.55 -6.53 6.36
CA GLY A 356 -17.53 -7.18 7.23
C GLY A 356 -17.24 -6.96 8.72
N THR A 357 -17.91 -7.70 9.60
CA THR A 357 -17.84 -7.59 11.08
C THR A 357 -16.48 -7.95 11.71
N ALA A 358 -15.40 -7.92 10.95
CA ALA A 358 -14.08 -8.34 11.38
C ALA A 358 -13.40 -7.25 12.23
N LEU A 359 -12.72 -7.68 13.30
CA LEU A 359 -11.99 -6.78 14.20
C LEU A 359 -10.56 -6.60 13.67
N LEU A 360 -10.30 -5.45 13.04
CA LEU A 360 -8.93 -4.97 12.82
C LEU A 360 -8.63 -3.94 13.92
N PRO A 361 -7.77 -4.26 14.91
CA PRO A 361 -7.54 -3.36 16.04
C PRO A 361 -6.75 -2.11 15.63
N PHE A 362 -5.80 -2.23 14.69
CA PHE A 362 -4.93 -1.12 14.28
C PHE A 362 -4.76 -0.99 12.77
N LEU A 363 -4.61 0.24 12.29
CA LEU A 363 -4.20 0.53 10.93
C LEU A 363 -2.68 0.34 10.81
N ALA A 364 -1.89 0.85 11.76
CA ALA A 364 -0.47 0.55 11.87
C ALA A 364 -0.06 0.05 13.27
N ARG A 365 1.00 -0.76 13.33
CA ARG A 365 1.57 -1.30 14.57
C ARG A 365 3.09 -1.17 14.57
N GLY A 366 3.72 -1.01 15.74
CA GLY A 366 5.18 -0.93 15.88
C GLY A 366 5.76 0.49 15.98
N ASP A 367 7.06 0.62 15.72
CA ASP A 367 7.89 1.72 16.21
C ASP A 367 8.13 2.86 15.20
N GLY A 368 7.59 2.73 13.99
CA GLY A 368 7.69 3.74 12.94
C GLY A 368 6.68 4.88 13.09
N VAL A 369 6.65 5.76 12.09
CA VAL A 369 5.73 6.90 12.03
C VAL A 369 4.62 6.62 11.03
N LEU A 370 3.37 6.81 11.44
CA LEU A 370 2.21 6.81 10.55
C LEU A 370 1.67 8.24 10.42
N THR A 371 1.50 8.70 9.18
CA THR A 371 0.79 9.94 8.84
C THR A 371 -0.52 9.57 8.14
N VAL A 372 -1.64 10.14 8.59
CA VAL A 372 -2.94 9.94 7.96
C VAL A 372 -3.55 11.30 7.59
N GLU A 373 -3.99 11.43 6.35
CA GLU A 373 -4.55 12.67 5.78
C GLU A 373 -5.77 12.35 4.89
N ASP A 374 -6.70 13.30 4.78
CA ASP A 374 -7.81 13.30 3.80
C ASP A 374 -8.71 12.05 3.78
N THR A 375 -8.85 11.31 4.88
CA THR A 375 -9.66 10.07 4.99
C THR A 375 -11.18 10.28 5.01
N SER A 376 -11.66 11.30 4.29
CA SER A 376 -13.05 11.77 4.27
C SER A 376 -14.09 10.69 3.91
N ALA A 377 -13.70 9.64 3.18
CA ALA A 377 -14.57 8.56 2.71
C ALA A 377 -14.33 7.21 3.42
N LEU A 378 -14.56 7.17 4.74
CA LEU A 378 -14.95 5.92 5.40
C LEU A 378 -16.46 5.74 5.23
N PRO A 379 -16.96 4.83 4.36
CA PRO A 379 -18.38 4.46 4.41
C PRO A 379 -18.73 3.93 5.80
N ARG A 380 -20.04 3.73 6.09
CA ARG A 380 -20.48 3.04 7.31
C ARG A 380 -19.93 1.60 7.29
N THR A 381 -18.71 1.39 7.76
CA THR A 381 -18.05 0.09 7.71
C THR A 381 -17.79 -0.40 9.13
N ALA A 382 -17.77 -1.72 9.29
CA ALA A 382 -17.54 -2.36 10.60
C ALA A 382 -16.06 -2.39 10.98
N LEU A 383 -15.15 -2.16 10.02
CA LEU A 383 -13.73 -1.98 10.29
C LEU A 383 -13.49 -0.60 10.88
N ARG A 384 -13.06 -0.58 12.13
CA ARG A 384 -12.80 0.66 12.86
C ARG A 384 -11.43 0.59 13.54
N PRO A 385 -10.32 0.49 12.80
CA PRO A 385 -9.02 0.41 13.43
C PRO A 385 -8.67 1.70 14.18
N HIS A 386 -7.91 1.57 15.27
CA HIS A 386 -7.12 2.66 15.81
C HIS A 386 -6.01 3.01 14.81
N VAL A 387 -5.64 4.29 14.71
CA VAL A 387 -4.63 4.76 13.73
C VAL A 387 -3.30 4.04 13.91
N GLY A 388 -2.82 3.97 15.16
CA GLY A 388 -1.63 3.22 15.50
C GLY A 388 -1.69 2.66 16.92
N GLU A 389 -0.94 1.60 17.19
CA GLU A 389 -0.76 1.06 18.56
C GLU A 389 -0.20 2.12 19.53
N ARG A 390 0.65 3.02 19.00
CA ARG A 390 1.29 4.11 19.75
C ARG A 390 0.48 5.40 19.78
N GLU A 391 -0.57 5.52 18.96
CA GLU A 391 -1.48 6.66 18.98
C GLU A 391 -2.40 6.56 20.20
N ARG A 392 -1.80 6.81 21.37
CA ARG A 392 -2.49 6.96 22.64
C ARG A 392 -2.83 8.44 22.78
N GLY A 393 -4.12 8.77 22.87
CA GLY A 393 -4.54 10.14 23.19
C GLY A 393 -4.16 10.59 24.60
N VAL A 394 -3.57 9.69 25.39
CA VAL A 394 -3.07 9.94 26.74
C VAL A 394 -1.60 9.55 26.78
N LEU A 395 -0.78 10.48 27.29
CA LEU A 395 0.68 10.36 27.38
C LEU A 395 1.15 9.22 28.31
N ASP A 396 0.23 8.55 29.00
CA ASP A 396 0.52 7.47 29.95
C ASP A 396 -0.72 6.59 30.26
N ALA A 397 -1.03 5.64 29.37
CA ALA A 397 -2.17 4.75 29.51
C ALA A 397 -2.07 3.73 30.69
N SER A 398 -0.93 3.72 31.39
CA SER A 398 -0.63 2.84 32.53
C SER A 398 -0.49 3.58 33.86
N ALA A 399 -0.76 4.89 33.92
CA ALA A 399 -0.56 5.71 35.12
C ALA A 399 0.85 5.57 35.76
N ALA A 400 1.88 5.38 34.93
CA ALA A 400 3.29 5.33 35.33
C ALA A 400 3.87 6.70 35.74
N ARG A 401 3.27 7.82 35.31
CA ARG A 401 3.65 9.22 35.54
C ARG A 401 2.52 9.93 36.29
N SER A 402 2.78 10.37 37.52
CA SER A 402 1.77 11.01 38.37
C SER A 402 1.31 12.40 37.92
N SER A 403 2.09 13.08 37.08
CA SER A 403 1.87 14.48 36.66
C SER A 403 0.86 14.68 35.53
N LEU A 404 0.03 13.68 35.21
CA LEU A 404 -0.89 13.71 34.04
C LEU A 404 -2.38 13.54 34.41
N ALA A 405 -2.71 13.43 35.70
CA ALA A 405 -4.08 13.69 36.18
C ALA A 405 -4.56 15.10 35.77
N ASP A 406 -3.63 16.03 35.57
CA ASP A 406 -3.82 17.43 35.17
C ASP A 406 -4.46 17.60 33.77
N ASP A 407 -4.46 16.56 32.92
CA ASP A 407 -5.12 16.64 31.61
C ASP A 407 -6.65 16.55 31.71
N TRP A 408 -7.15 15.95 32.80
CA TRP A 408 -8.57 15.84 33.11
C TRP A 408 -9.10 17.09 33.79
N VAL A 409 -10.28 17.53 33.35
CA VAL A 409 -10.99 18.68 33.93
C VAL A 409 -12.20 18.17 34.72
N ALA A 410 -12.16 18.36 36.02
CA ALA A 410 -13.25 18.01 36.93
C ALA A 410 -14.41 19.03 36.84
N SER A 411 -15.62 18.53 37.05
CA SER A 411 -16.80 19.31 37.42
C SER A 411 -17.43 18.69 38.65
N GLY A 412 -17.62 19.49 39.70
CA GLY A 412 -18.03 19.00 41.02
C GLY A 412 -16.83 18.51 41.83
N GLU A 413 -17.06 17.50 42.69
CA GLU A 413 -16.03 16.92 43.57
C GLU A 413 -15.35 15.66 42.97
N ALA A 414 -15.65 15.33 41.72
CA ALA A 414 -15.02 14.20 41.05
C ALA A 414 -13.54 14.46 40.78
N GLU A 415 -12.69 13.46 41.04
CA GLU A 415 -11.24 13.57 40.87
C GLU A 415 -10.69 12.38 40.08
N VAL A 416 -9.55 12.60 39.42
CA VAL A 416 -8.78 11.53 38.74
C VAL A 416 -7.44 11.40 39.45
N THR A 417 -7.14 10.21 39.94
CA THR A 417 -5.88 9.95 40.65
C THR A 417 -5.17 8.70 40.08
N PRO A 418 -3.83 8.72 39.93
CA PRO A 418 -3.07 7.54 39.54
C PRO A 418 -2.93 6.60 40.74
N VAL A 419 -3.36 5.35 40.62
CA VAL A 419 -3.35 4.36 41.72
C VAL A 419 -3.02 2.95 41.22
N ASP A 420 -2.62 2.07 42.14
CA ASP A 420 -2.63 0.64 41.88
C ASP A 420 -4.09 0.15 41.86
N SER A 421 -4.43 -0.66 40.86
CA SER A 421 -5.77 -1.20 40.74
C SER A 421 -5.98 -2.36 41.73
N PRO A 422 -7.24 -2.78 41.98
CA PRO A 422 -7.53 -3.98 42.77
C PRO A 422 -6.93 -5.26 42.19
N VAL A 423 -6.57 -5.24 40.89
CA VAL A 423 -5.85 -6.32 40.23
C VAL A 423 -4.35 -6.16 40.49
N SER A 424 -3.77 -7.14 41.20
CA SER A 424 -2.37 -7.13 41.61
C SER A 424 -1.41 -6.87 40.44
N GLY A 425 -0.50 -5.91 40.61
CA GLY A 425 0.53 -5.57 39.63
C GLY A 425 0.05 -4.72 38.46
N VAL A 426 -1.21 -4.27 38.46
CA VAL A 426 -1.79 -3.42 37.41
C VAL A 426 -1.99 -2.01 37.94
N ARG A 427 -1.49 -1.01 37.21
CA ARG A 427 -1.74 0.41 37.47
C ARG A 427 -2.88 0.95 36.59
N ALA A 428 -3.63 1.90 37.14
CA ALA A 428 -4.78 2.51 36.48
C ALA A 428 -4.98 3.95 36.96
N PHE A 429 -5.81 4.71 36.24
CA PHE A 429 -6.40 5.94 36.78
C PHE A 429 -7.68 5.57 37.53
N ALA A 430 -7.81 5.99 38.79
CA ALA A 430 -9.06 5.91 39.51
C ALA A 430 -9.82 7.23 39.38
N VAL A 431 -11.09 7.13 38.98
CA VAL A 431 -12.07 8.19 39.10
C VAL A 431 -12.87 7.94 40.37
N GLY A 432 -12.82 8.90 41.28
CA GLY A 432 -13.58 8.89 42.53
C GLY A 432 -14.46 10.13 42.62
N ASP A 433 -15.53 10.04 43.40
CA ASP A 433 -16.43 11.15 43.66
C ASP A 433 -17.02 10.99 45.06
N GLY A 434 -16.61 11.86 45.98
CA GLY A 434 -17.05 11.85 47.37
C GLY A 434 -18.47 12.40 47.60
N SER A 435 -19.07 13.02 46.56
CA SER A 435 -20.35 13.72 46.64
C SER A 435 -21.55 12.92 46.11
N GLY A 436 -21.29 11.80 45.43
CA GLY A 436 -22.31 10.94 44.83
C GLY A 436 -22.68 11.28 43.39
N GLU A 437 -22.51 12.51 42.92
CA GLU A 437 -22.68 12.88 41.50
C GLU A 437 -21.64 13.92 41.04
N GLY A 438 -20.88 13.57 40.00
CA GLY A 438 -19.81 14.39 39.46
C GLY A 438 -19.39 13.94 38.06
N ALA A 439 -18.44 14.66 37.46
CA ALA A 439 -17.87 14.25 36.19
C ALA A 439 -16.45 14.76 35.98
N VAL A 440 -15.67 13.99 35.22
CA VAL A 440 -14.34 14.36 34.74
C VAL A 440 -14.32 14.32 33.21
N HIS A 441 -13.56 15.24 32.61
CA HIS A 441 -13.56 15.45 31.17
C HIS A 441 -12.14 15.47 30.62
N LEU A 442 -11.92 14.71 29.56
CA LEU A 442 -10.69 14.76 28.77
C LEU A 442 -10.98 15.42 27.42
N PHE A 443 -10.23 16.48 27.10
CA PHE A 443 -10.38 17.23 25.85
C PHE A 443 -9.20 16.96 24.94
N VAL A 444 -9.46 16.35 23.78
CA VAL A 444 -8.43 16.04 22.78
C VAL A 444 -8.65 16.93 21.56
N GLY A 445 -7.63 17.72 21.21
CA GLY A 445 -7.68 18.59 20.03
C GLY A 445 -7.85 17.78 18.74
N ILE A 446 -8.73 18.25 17.86
CA ILE A 446 -9.04 17.63 16.56
C ILE A 446 -8.99 18.66 15.43
N LYS A 447 -8.82 18.18 14.21
CA LYS A 447 -9.02 18.99 12.99
C LYS A 447 -10.49 18.91 12.58
N THR A 448 -10.96 19.93 11.86
CA THR A 448 -12.29 19.93 11.22
C THR A 448 -12.49 18.67 10.38
N GLY A 449 -13.64 18.01 10.53
CA GLY A 449 -13.96 16.77 9.80
C GLY A 449 -13.26 15.50 10.32
N ALA A 450 -12.51 15.57 11.41
CA ALA A 450 -11.84 14.40 11.99
C ALA A 450 -12.85 13.32 12.43
N ARG A 451 -12.50 12.05 12.24
CA ARG A 451 -13.28 10.92 12.78
C ARG A 451 -12.62 10.40 14.05
N VAL A 452 -13.43 10.13 15.07
CA VAL A 452 -12.92 9.83 16.41
C VAL A 452 -13.34 8.44 16.86
N LEU A 453 -12.37 7.68 17.35
CA LEU A 453 -12.57 6.40 18.02
C LEU A 453 -11.88 6.43 19.38
N VAL A 454 -12.62 6.03 20.41
CA VAL A 454 -12.08 5.86 21.75
C VAL A 454 -12.26 4.42 22.20
N SER A 455 -11.22 3.84 22.77
CA SER A 455 -11.32 2.59 23.52
C SER A 455 -10.58 2.70 24.85
N LEU A 456 -11.05 1.98 25.86
CA LEU A 456 -10.40 1.91 27.17
C LEU A 456 -10.83 0.66 27.90
N ASP A 457 -10.03 0.20 28.85
CA ASP A 457 -10.42 -0.84 29.79
C ASP A 457 -10.92 -0.19 31.08
N ALA A 458 -12.05 -0.65 31.59
CA ALA A 458 -12.61 -0.14 32.84
C ALA A 458 -13.00 -1.25 33.82
N LEU A 459 -12.78 -0.97 35.10
CA LEU A 459 -13.17 -1.80 36.23
C LEU A 459 -13.84 -0.89 37.27
N PHE A 460 -15.09 -1.16 37.60
CA PHE A 460 -15.78 -0.45 38.67
C PHE A 460 -15.78 -1.30 39.94
N SER A 461 -15.45 -0.68 41.07
CA SER A 461 -15.48 -1.31 42.39
C SER A 461 -16.35 -0.45 43.30
N GLY A 462 -17.54 -0.94 43.65
CA GLY A 462 -18.46 -0.22 44.52
C GLY A 462 -19.94 -0.43 44.19
N ALA A 463 -20.82 0.29 44.89
CA ALA A 463 -22.27 0.16 44.72
C ALA A 463 -22.89 1.18 43.75
N GLY A 464 -22.15 2.24 43.40
CA GLY A 464 -22.57 3.26 42.45
C GLY A 464 -22.49 2.83 40.98
N SER A 465 -22.39 3.81 40.08
CA SER A 465 -22.16 3.56 38.66
C SER A 465 -21.38 4.69 37.99
N ALA A 466 -20.81 4.40 36.83
CA ALA A 466 -20.20 5.40 35.97
C ALA A 466 -20.70 5.27 34.54
N THR A 467 -20.68 6.37 33.78
CA THR A 467 -20.93 6.37 32.33
C THR A 467 -19.78 7.05 31.63
N VAL A 468 -19.29 6.43 30.56
CA VAL A 468 -18.27 7.01 29.69
C VAL A 468 -18.97 7.48 28.41
N ASP A 469 -18.89 8.78 28.15
CA ASP A 469 -19.54 9.43 27.01
C ASP A 469 -18.49 10.05 26.07
N LEU A 470 -18.76 9.99 24.76
CA LEU A 470 -17.97 10.64 23.72
C LEU A 470 -18.78 11.74 23.03
N GLY A 471 -18.22 12.94 22.95
CA GLY A 471 -18.84 14.11 22.33
C GLY A 471 -17.81 15.07 21.73
N PHE A 472 -18.26 16.29 21.39
CA PHE A 472 -17.44 17.33 20.78
C PHE A 472 -17.65 18.68 21.47
N SER A 473 -16.63 19.53 21.43
CA SER A 473 -16.68 20.89 21.99
C SER A 473 -15.89 21.88 21.12
N THR A 474 -16.29 23.15 21.20
CA THR A 474 -15.53 24.28 20.62
C THR A 474 -14.33 24.69 21.48
N ALA A 475 -14.34 24.36 22.78
CA ALA A 475 -13.34 24.81 23.75
C ALA A 475 -13.10 23.80 24.88
N ARG A 476 -11.94 23.89 25.53
CA ARG A 476 -11.58 23.11 26.73
C ARG A 476 -12.29 23.67 27.97
N ARG A 477 -13.61 23.46 28.06
CA ARG A 477 -14.45 23.86 29.20
C ARG A 477 -15.59 22.87 29.41
N THR A 478 -15.98 22.69 30.66
CA THR A 478 -17.06 21.77 31.08
C THR A 478 -18.45 22.38 30.90
N GLU A 479 -18.55 23.71 30.88
CA GLU A 479 -19.80 24.43 30.65
C GLU A 479 -20.22 24.42 29.17
N GLY A 480 -21.52 24.26 28.91
CA GLY A 480 -22.08 24.33 27.56
C GLY A 480 -21.81 23.10 26.70
N LEU A 481 -21.29 22.02 27.28
CA LEU A 481 -21.34 20.69 26.69
C LEU A 481 -22.82 20.26 26.68
N GLY A 482 -23.43 20.20 25.49
CA GLY A 482 -24.84 19.88 25.33
C GLY A 482 -25.23 18.50 25.91
N GLN A 483 -26.52 18.16 25.83
CA GLN A 483 -27.01 16.87 26.32
C GLN A 483 -26.86 15.72 25.32
N ASP A 484 -26.58 16.01 24.05
CA ASP A 484 -26.44 15.00 23.01
C ASP A 484 -24.99 14.50 22.93
N TRP A 485 -24.82 13.21 23.22
CA TRP A 485 -23.54 12.50 23.16
C TRP A 485 -23.58 11.47 22.04
N TYR A 486 -22.46 11.32 21.32
CA TYR A 486 -22.38 10.50 20.11
C TYR A 486 -22.27 9.01 20.43
N SER A 487 -21.73 8.67 21.60
CA SER A 487 -21.61 7.32 22.10
C SER A 487 -21.56 7.37 23.62
N ALA A 488 -22.22 6.42 24.28
CA ALA A 488 -22.22 6.30 25.73
C ALA A 488 -22.11 4.82 26.11
N SER A 489 -21.39 4.53 27.20
CA SER A 489 -21.31 3.18 27.77
C SER A 489 -21.41 3.27 29.28
N ARG A 490 -22.42 2.62 29.83
CA ARG A 490 -22.61 2.52 31.28
C ARG A 490 -21.74 1.39 31.82
N ILE A 491 -21.05 1.68 32.91
CA ILE A 491 -20.21 0.76 33.65
C ILE A 491 -20.88 0.53 35.00
N VAL A 492 -21.02 -0.73 35.35
CA VAL A 492 -21.50 -1.19 36.64
C VAL A 492 -20.45 -2.13 37.24
N ASP A 493 -20.63 -2.47 38.51
CA ASP A 493 -19.73 -3.32 39.28
C ASP A 493 -19.31 -4.58 38.51
N SER A 494 -18.01 -4.87 38.52
CA SER A 494 -17.38 -5.97 37.78
C SER A 494 -16.15 -6.47 38.53
N ASP A 495 -15.91 -7.78 38.51
CA ASP A 495 -14.72 -8.39 39.13
C ASP A 495 -13.46 -8.30 38.25
N SER A 496 -13.59 -7.77 37.03
CA SER A 496 -12.48 -7.68 36.07
C SER A 496 -12.61 -6.47 35.12
N PHE A 497 -11.49 -6.04 34.55
CA PHE A 497 -11.49 -5.00 33.53
C PHE A 497 -12.27 -5.44 32.29
N ALA A 498 -13.23 -4.63 31.88
CA ALA A 498 -13.99 -4.79 30.65
C ALA A 498 -13.56 -3.75 29.61
N GLY A 499 -13.34 -4.20 28.38
CA GLY A 499 -13.03 -3.33 27.25
C GLY A 499 -14.26 -2.54 26.81
N ILE A 500 -14.13 -1.22 26.75
CA ILE A 500 -15.13 -0.26 26.30
C ILE A 500 -14.68 0.34 24.99
N ARG A 501 -15.63 0.50 24.07
CA ARG A 501 -15.39 1.05 22.74
C ARG A 501 -16.48 2.04 22.37
N LEU A 502 -16.10 3.29 22.17
CA LEU A 502 -16.98 4.40 21.81
C LEU A 502 -16.68 4.80 20.36
N ASP A 503 -17.57 4.38 19.45
CA ASP A 503 -17.31 4.45 18.02
C ASP A 503 -18.43 5.15 17.22
N GLY A 504 -19.44 5.72 17.89
CA GLY A 504 -20.50 6.50 17.26
C GLY A 504 -19.98 7.70 16.47
N ALA A 505 -18.92 8.35 16.97
CA ALA A 505 -18.22 9.46 16.32
C ALA A 505 -17.17 9.02 15.27
N TYR A 506 -17.05 7.72 15.00
CA TYR A 506 -16.20 7.20 13.92
C TYR A 506 -16.95 7.18 12.60
N SER A 507 -18.24 6.83 12.65
CA SER A 507 -19.11 6.75 11.47
C SER A 507 -19.56 8.12 10.97
N ILE A 508 -19.59 9.12 11.85
CA ILE A 508 -20.00 10.50 11.57
C ILE A 508 -18.80 11.40 11.83
N PRO A 509 -18.28 12.14 10.82
CA PRO A 509 -17.20 13.11 11.04
C PRO A 509 -17.54 14.11 12.13
N ALA A 510 -16.52 14.61 12.82
CA ALA A 510 -16.66 15.72 13.75
C ALA A 510 -17.36 16.90 13.05
N PRO A 511 -18.34 17.53 13.70
CA PRO A 511 -19.00 18.72 13.16
C PRO A 511 -17.99 19.83 12.85
N ASP A 512 -18.29 20.68 11.86
CA ASP A 512 -17.34 21.71 11.41
C ASP A 512 -16.93 22.72 12.49
N TRP A 513 -17.79 22.90 13.51
CA TRP A 513 -17.54 23.78 14.64
C TRP A 513 -16.64 23.16 15.72
N ALA A 514 -16.40 21.85 15.69
CA ALA A 514 -15.71 21.15 16.75
C ALA A 514 -14.18 21.38 16.67
N GLY A 515 -13.60 21.90 17.76
CA GLY A 515 -12.15 22.01 17.93
C GLY A 515 -11.57 20.91 18.82
N PHE A 516 -12.43 20.26 19.61
CA PHE A 516 -12.06 19.20 20.55
C PHE A 516 -13.07 18.06 20.48
N ALA A 517 -12.56 16.85 20.61
CA ALA A 517 -13.37 15.70 21.01
C ALA A 517 -13.25 15.52 22.54
N VAL A 518 -14.35 15.15 23.17
CA VAL A 518 -14.50 15.14 24.63
C VAL A 518 -14.88 13.75 25.09
N LEU A 519 -14.05 13.16 25.94
CA LEU A 519 -14.39 11.98 26.71
C LEU A 519 -14.87 12.44 28.09
N ARG A 520 -16.12 12.20 28.43
CA ARG A 520 -16.67 12.50 29.76
C ARG A 520 -16.86 11.20 30.53
N ILE A 521 -16.47 11.21 31.79
CA ILE A 521 -16.81 10.15 32.74
C ILE A 521 -17.70 10.78 33.79
N ARG A 522 -18.95 10.34 33.83
CA ARG A 522 -19.95 10.81 34.79
C ARG A 522 -20.18 9.74 35.84
N THR A 523 -20.04 10.12 37.09
CA THR A 523 -20.31 9.27 38.26
C THR A 523 -21.78 9.42 38.65
N GLY A 524 -22.34 8.39 39.28
CA GLY A 524 -23.72 8.42 39.77
C GLY A 524 -23.92 7.48 40.95
N ALA A 525 -24.38 8.04 42.06
CA ALA A 525 -24.52 7.40 43.37
C ALA A 525 -23.21 6.75 43.88
N MET A 526 -22.04 7.33 43.57
CA MET A 526 -20.76 6.81 44.06
C MET A 526 -20.55 7.15 45.54
N GLY A 527 -20.31 6.14 46.37
CA GLY A 527 -19.92 6.33 47.76
C GLY A 527 -18.47 6.83 47.90
N PRO A 528 -18.05 7.28 49.10
CA PRO A 528 -16.69 7.76 49.35
C PRO A 528 -15.58 6.76 49.01
N ASP A 529 -15.89 5.46 49.03
CA ASP A 529 -14.95 4.36 48.74
C ASP A 529 -15.14 3.76 47.33
N ASP A 530 -16.16 4.17 46.58
CA ASP A 530 -16.41 3.67 45.23
C ASP A 530 -15.37 4.23 44.27
N ARG A 531 -14.82 3.40 43.38
CA ARG A 531 -13.80 3.80 42.41
C ARG A 531 -14.06 3.19 41.04
N LEU A 532 -13.88 4.00 40.00
CA LEU A 532 -13.78 3.52 38.62
C LEU A 532 -12.30 3.53 38.20
N TYR A 533 -11.73 2.35 37.97
CA TYR A 533 -10.37 2.18 37.47
C TYR A 533 -10.38 2.13 35.94
N LEU A 534 -9.49 2.89 35.31
CA LEU A 534 -9.36 3.02 33.87
C LEU A 534 -7.91 2.74 33.46
N ARG A 535 -7.73 1.98 32.38
CA ARG A 535 -6.42 1.75 31.77
C ARG A 535 -6.54 1.63 30.26
N ASP A 536 -5.39 1.64 29.59
CA ASP A 536 -5.29 1.44 28.14
C ASP A 536 -6.23 2.35 27.32
N LEU A 537 -6.35 3.61 27.75
CA LEU A 537 -7.14 4.61 27.03
C LEU A 537 -6.45 4.97 25.70
N ARG A 538 -7.10 4.60 24.61
CA ARG A 538 -6.68 4.87 23.23
C ARG A 538 -7.64 5.85 22.59
N PHE A 539 -7.09 6.86 21.92
CA PHE A 539 -7.86 7.90 21.25
C PHE A 539 -7.30 8.06 19.84
N SER A 540 -8.09 7.70 18.85
CA SER A 540 -7.69 7.77 17.45
C SER A 540 -8.46 8.87 16.73
N ARG A 541 -7.71 9.63 15.92
CA ARG A 541 -8.20 10.78 15.14
C ARG A 541 -7.80 10.54 13.69
N LEU A 542 -8.78 10.29 12.84
CA LEU A 542 -8.60 10.08 11.40
C LEU A 542 -9.00 11.32 10.60
#